data_AF-A0A959HWW0-F1
#
_entry.id   AF-A0A959HWW0-F1
#
_cell.length_a   1.000
_cell.length_b   1.000
_cell.length_c   1.000
_cell.angle_alpha   90.00
_cell.angle_beta   90.00
_cell.angle_gamma   90.00
#
_symmetry.space_group_name_H-M   'P 1'
#
loop_
_entity.id
_entity.type
_entity.pdbx_description
1 polymer ?
#
loop_
_entity_poly.entity_id
_entity_poly.type
_entity_poly.pdbx_seq_one_letter_code
_entity_poly.pdbx_strand_id
1 'polypeptide(L)'
;QAQMLVKAIDSEKEDGGQLDDMVKLYKQQDIQSMYSMMNTDEGLGGFDDVLLLRRNRSWIPVMEKMMNQNSTFFAVGAGHLGGPEGVVALLRKAGYTVTAVSH
;
A
#
# COMPACT_ATOMS: atom_id res chain seq x y z
N GLN A 1 3.92 1.70 -16.75
CA GLN A 1 3.14 2.10 -15.56
C GLN A 1 1.83 2.80 -15.95
N ALA A 2 1.85 3.89 -16.73
CA ALA A 2 0.62 4.60 -17.13
C ALA A 2 -0.44 3.72 -17.82
N GLN A 3 -0.06 2.87 -18.78
CA GLN A 3 -1.00 1.97 -19.48
C GLN A 3 -1.62 0.89 -18.56
N MET A 4 -0.94 0.50 -17.48
CA MET A 4 -1.48 -0.47 -16.52
C MET A 4 -2.52 0.19 -15.61
N LEU A 5 -2.26 1.44 -15.19
CA LEU A 5 -3.21 2.24 -14.42
C LEU A 5 -4.48 2.56 -15.23
N VAL A 6 -4.34 2.85 -16.52
CA VAL A 6 -5.50 3.08 -17.40
C VAL A 6 -6.36 1.82 -17.54
N LYS A 7 -5.73 0.65 -17.72
CA LYS A 7 -6.47 -0.62 -17.77
C LYS A 7 -7.21 -0.93 -16.47
N ALA A 8 -6.58 -0.69 -15.31
CA ALA A 8 -7.21 -0.88 -14.01
C ALA A 8 -8.42 0.06 -13.81
N ILE A 9 -8.30 1.32 -14.21
CA ILE A 9 -9.41 2.29 -14.15
C ILE A 9 -10.56 1.89 -15.08
N ASP A 10 -10.25 1.37 -16.27
CA ASP A 10 -11.27 0.95 -17.23
C ASP A 10 -12.00 -0.32 -16.76
N SER A 11 -11.34 -1.24 -16.05
CA SER A 11 -11.99 -2.40 -15.41
C SER A 11 -12.77 -2.02 -14.14
N GLU A 12 -12.29 -1.07 -13.33
CA GLU A 12 -13.02 -0.58 -12.13
C GLU A 12 -14.35 0.12 -12.48
N LYS A 13 -14.43 0.80 -13.64
CA LYS A 13 -15.67 1.46 -14.09
C LYS A 13 -16.83 0.48 -14.34
N GLU A 14 -16.54 -0.80 -14.54
CA GLU A 14 -17.55 -1.84 -14.69
C GLU A 14 -18.04 -2.40 -13.33
N ASP A 15 -17.31 -2.15 -12.22
CA ASP A 15 -17.56 -2.75 -10.91
C ASP A 15 -17.64 -1.72 -9.76
N GLY A 16 -18.50 -0.70 -9.94
CA GLY A 16 -18.62 0.48 -9.07
C GLY A 16 -18.87 0.27 -7.57
N GLY A 17 -18.94 -0.98 -7.07
CA GLY A 17 -19.00 -1.31 -5.64
C GLY A 17 -17.64 -1.48 -4.95
N GLN A 18 -16.58 -1.91 -5.67
CA GLN A 18 -15.29 -2.22 -5.03
C GLN A 18 -14.57 -0.99 -4.46
N LEU A 19 -14.65 0.15 -5.15
CA LEU A 19 -14.02 1.40 -4.69
C LEU A 19 -14.65 1.89 -3.38
N ASP A 20 -15.98 1.78 -3.24
CA ASP A 20 -16.70 2.19 -2.04
C ASP A 20 -16.34 1.31 -0.83
N ASP A 21 -16.22 -0.01 -1.06
CA ASP A 21 -15.77 -0.94 -0.02
C ASP A 21 -14.31 -0.68 0.39
N MET A 22 -13.44 -0.36 -0.55
CA MET A 22 -12.07 0.05 -0.26
C MET A 22 -12.02 1.36 0.56
N VAL A 23 -12.84 2.36 0.22
CA VAL A 23 -12.97 3.60 0.99
C VAL A 23 -13.47 3.32 2.41
N LYS A 24 -14.40 2.38 2.57
CA LYS A 24 -14.93 1.97 3.88
C LYS A 24 -13.86 1.30 4.74
N LEU A 25 -13.10 0.35 4.17
CA LEU A 25 -11.99 -0.32 4.87
C LEU A 25 -10.89 0.68 5.24
N TYR A 26 -10.58 1.63 4.36
CA TYR A 26 -9.63 2.70 4.64
C TYR A 26 -10.08 3.56 5.84
N LYS A 27 -11.35 3.96 5.89
CA LYS A 27 -11.91 4.73 7.02
C LYS A 27 -11.91 3.93 8.33
N GLN A 28 -12.04 2.61 8.25
CA GLN A 28 -11.96 1.70 9.39
C GLN A 28 -10.52 1.38 9.82
N GLN A 29 -9.52 1.90 9.09
CA GLN A 29 -8.10 1.62 9.31
C GLN A 29 -7.76 0.12 9.16
N ASP A 30 -8.60 -0.64 8.44
CA ASP A 30 -8.39 -2.07 8.23
C ASP A 30 -7.51 -2.32 6.98
N ILE A 31 -6.22 -2.09 7.19
CA ILE A 31 -5.19 -2.23 6.16
C ILE A 31 -5.08 -3.68 5.66
N GLN A 32 -5.39 -4.68 6.51
CA GLN A 32 -5.24 -6.10 6.14
C GLN A 32 -6.40 -6.58 5.26
N SER A 33 -7.63 -6.17 5.57
CA SER A 33 -8.77 -6.46 4.71
C SER A 33 -8.64 -5.75 3.37
N MET A 34 -8.15 -4.50 3.36
CA MET A 34 -7.88 -3.76 2.13
C MET A 34 -6.79 -4.45 1.29
N TYR A 35 -5.70 -4.91 1.90
CA TYR A 35 -4.68 -5.71 1.21
C TYR A 35 -5.27 -6.99 0.62
N SER A 36 -6.10 -7.71 1.37
CA SER A 36 -6.72 -8.95 0.91
C SER A 36 -7.62 -8.71 -0.31
N MET A 37 -8.44 -7.67 -0.27
CA MET A 37 -9.31 -7.24 -1.37
C MET A 37 -8.50 -6.92 -2.64
N MET A 38 -7.38 -6.21 -2.50
CA MET A 38 -6.51 -5.88 -3.63
C MET A 38 -5.80 -7.10 -4.25
N ASN A 39 -5.45 -8.13 -3.45
CA ASN A 39 -4.83 -9.35 -3.97
C ASN A 39 -5.83 -10.32 -4.61
N THR A 40 -7.12 -10.24 -4.26
CA THR A 40 -8.16 -11.10 -4.82
C THR A 40 -8.65 -10.65 -6.20
N ASP A 41 -8.31 -9.43 -6.62
CA ASP A 41 -8.62 -8.96 -7.97
C ASP A 41 -7.57 -9.51 -8.97
N GLU A 42 -8.00 -10.47 -9.79
CA GLU A 42 -7.17 -11.09 -10.84
C GLU A 42 -6.58 -10.09 -11.84
N GLY A 43 -7.19 -8.89 -11.99
CA GLY A 43 -6.70 -7.82 -12.84
C GLY A 43 -5.48 -7.07 -12.26
N LEU A 44 -5.29 -7.08 -10.94
CA LEU A 44 -4.23 -6.37 -10.22
C LEU A 44 -3.18 -7.31 -9.61
N GLY A 45 -3.55 -8.54 -9.23
CA GLY A 45 -2.65 -9.48 -8.55
C GLY A 45 -1.38 -9.86 -9.35
N GLY A 46 -1.42 -9.74 -10.69
CA GLY A 46 -0.24 -9.94 -11.55
C GLY A 46 0.73 -8.74 -11.61
N PHE A 47 0.32 -7.56 -11.11
CA PHE A 47 1.09 -6.31 -11.20
C PHE A 47 1.64 -5.82 -9.86
N ASP A 48 1.24 -6.44 -8.75
CA ASP A 48 1.66 -6.09 -7.38
C ASP A 48 3.18 -6.09 -7.20
N ASP A 49 3.87 -7.06 -7.82
CA ASP A 49 5.33 -7.19 -7.78
C ASP A 49 6.06 -5.92 -8.26
N VAL A 50 5.57 -5.32 -9.34
CA VAL A 50 6.21 -4.14 -9.96
C VAL A 50 5.63 -2.84 -9.42
N LEU A 51 4.32 -2.78 -9.15
CA LEU A 51 3.65 -1.55 -8.74
C LEU A 51 3.86 -1.22 -7.26
N LEU A 52 4.00 -2.22 -6.40
CA LEU A 52 4.08 -2.03 -4.96
C LEU A 52 5.36 -2.65 -4.37
N LEU A 53 5.61 -3.94 -4.58
CA LEU A 53 6.64 -4.68 -3.85
C LEU A 53 8.05 -4.11 -4.07
N ARG A 54 8.46 -3.94 -5.34
CA ARG A 54 9.77 -3.36 -5.66
C ARG A 54 9.93 -1.93 -5.14
N ARG A 55 8.86 -1.12 -5.20
CA ARG A 55 8.86 0.26 -4.72
C ARG A 55 9.00 0.31 -3.21
N ASN A 56 8.20 -0.47 -2.49
CA ASN A 56 8.26 -0.58 -1.03
C ASN A 56 9.68 -0.95 -0.57
N ARG A 57 10.27 -2.02 -1.12
CA ARG A 57 11.64 -2.42 -0.79
C ARG A 57 12.67 -1.33 -1.08
N SER A 58 12.51 -0.61 -2.19
CA SER A 58 13.43 0.47 -2.59
C SER A 58 13.28 1.73 -1.71
N TRP A 59 12.11 1.93 -1.10
CA TRP A 59 11.86 3.06 -0.22
C TRP A 59 12.47 2.90 1.17
N ILE A 60 12.51 1.69 1.72
CA ILE A 60 12.98 1.48 3.10
C ILE A 60 14.35 2.11 3.37
N PRO A 61 15.42 1.86 2.57
CA PRO A 61 16.73 2.47 2.84
C PRO A 61 16.71 4.00 2.77
N VAL A 62 15.86 4.58 1.91
CA VAL A 62 15.69 6.03 1.80
C VAL A 62 15.00 6.57 3.04
N MET A 63 13.92 5.91 3.49
CA MET A 63 13.19 6.28 4.70
C MET A 63 14.09 6.18 5.92
N GLU A 64 14.86 5.09 6.08
CA GLU A 64 15.83 4.92 7.18
C GLU A 64 16.83 6.08 7.23
N LYS A 65 17.43 6.42 6.09
CA LYS A 65 18.38 7.53 6.00
C LYS A 65 17.75 8.86 6.42
N MET A 66 16.53 9.16 5.94
CA MET A 66 15.85 10.41 6.25
C MET A 66 15.41 10.48 7.73
N MET A 67 14.85 9.39 8.26
CA MET A 67 14.42 9.29 9.66
C MET A 67 15.58 9.39 10.66
N ASN A 68 16.77 8.89 10.30
CA ASN A 68 17.98 9.04 11.13
C ASN A 68 18.49 10.48 11.18
N GLN A 69 18.14 11.31 10.19
CA GLN A 69 18.58 12.70 10.12
C GLN A 69 17.59 13.65 10.78
N ASN A 70 16.29 13.48 10.50
CA ASN A 70 15.23 14.37 10.97
C ASN A 70 13.92 13.62 11.19
N SER A 71 13.07 14.16 12.06
CA SER A 71 11.65 13.78 12.10
C SER A 71 11.04 14.01 10.72
N THR A 72 10.51 12.95 10.11
CA THR A 72 10.10 12.94 8.70
C THR A 72 8.68 12.40 8.57
N PHE A 73 7.83 13.09 7.80
CA PHE A 73 6.50 12.62 7.42
C PHE A 73 6.53 12.06 6.00
N PHE A 74 6.02 10.84 5.82
CA PHE A 74 5.92 10.18 4.51
C PHE A 74 4.45 9.97 4.14
N ALA A 75 4.06 10.47 2.96
CA ALA A 75 2.74 10.23 2.40
C ALA A 75 2.84 9.16 1.29
N VAL A 76 2.08 8.08 1.43
CA VAL A 76 2.00 6.97 0.45
C VAL A 76 0.55 6.58 0.22
N GLY A 77 0.26 5.97 -0.92
CA GLY A 77 -1.06 5.39 -1.19
C GLY A 77 -1.36 4.21 -0.26
N ALA A 78 -2.63 4.02 0.08
CA ALA A 78 -3.07 3.04 1.07
C ALA A 78 -2.61 1.60 0.76
N GLY A 79 -2.61 1.21 -0.52
CA GLY A 79 -2.13 -0.10 -0.97
C GLY A 79 -0.66 -0.41 -0.64
N HIS A 80 0.17 0.60 -0.32
CA HIS A 80 1.56 0.39 0.08
C HIS A 80 1.73 -0.14 1.51
N LEU A 81 0.68 -0.10 2.35
CA LEU A 81 0.83 -0.34 3.79
C LEU A 81 0.68 -1.81 4.20
N GLY A 82 -0.17 -2.56 3.52
CA GLY A 82 -0.59 -3.91 3.92
C GLY A 82 0.27 -5.05 3.40
N GLY A 83 0.08 -6.23 4.00
CA GLY A 83 0.78 -7.45 3.62
C GLY A 83 2.22 -7.58 4.13
N PRO A 84 2.87 -8.75 3.89
CA PRO A 84 4.23 -9.05 4.35
C PRO A 84 5.31 -8.11 3.78
N GLU A 85 5.01 -7.51 2.64
CA GLU A 85 5.89 -6.62 1.88
C GLU A 85 5.37 -5.18 1.85
N GLY A 86 4.36 -4.88 2.66
CA GLY A 86 3.92 -3.53 2.94
C GLY A 86 4.98 -2.74 3.71
N VAL A 87 4.95 -1.42 3.58
CA VAL A 87 5.90 -0.51 4.24
C VAL A 87 5.93 -0.73 5.76
N VAL A 88 4.77 -0.99 6.40
CA VAL A 88 4.69 -1.24 7.85
C VAL A 88 5.46 -2.49 8.24
N ALA A 89 5.28 -3.59 7.50
CA ALA A 89 5.95 -4.85 7.78
C ALA A 89 7.47 -4.75 7.55
N LEU A 90 7.87 -4.09 6.45
CA LEU A 90 9.26 -3.90 6.10
C LEU A 90 10.01 -3.01 7.11
N LEU A 91 9.40 -1.92 7.56
CA LEU A 91 9.99 -1.06 8.61
C LEU A 91 10.17 -1.83 9.92
N ARG A 92 9.18 -2.65 10.32
CA ARG A 92 9.31 -3.52 11.49
C ARG A 92 10.45 -4.53 11.33
N LYS A 93 10.60 -5.12 10.14
CA LYS A 93 11.70 -6.03 9.81
C LYS A 93 13.07 -5.34 9.84
N ALA A 94 13.12 -4.06 9.51
CA ALA A 94 14.32 -3.22 9.63
C ALA A 94 14.64 -2.80 11.08
N GLY A 95 13.84 -3.22 12.06
CA GLY A 95 14.09 -2.96 13.49
C GLY A 95 13.35 -1.74 14.04
N TYR A 96 12.47 -1.11 13.27
CA TYR A 96 11.68 0.03 13.74
C TYR A 96 10.43 -0.42 14.50
N THR A 97 10.11 0.32 15.56
CA THR A 97 8.80 0.23 16.20
C THR A 97 7.81 1.10 15.42
N VAL A 98 6.77 0.49 14.86
CA VAL A 98 5.73 1.18 14.09
C VAL A 98 4.40 1.06 14.82
N THR A 99 3.93 2.19 15.37
CA THR A 99 2.67 2.32 16.09
C THR A 99 1.65 3.09 15.25
N ALA A 100 0.40 2.59 15.22
CA ALA A 100 -0.70 3.35 14.64
C ALA A 100 -0.95 4.59 15.51
N VAL A 101 -1.17 5.74 14.86
CA VAL A 101 -1.62 6.95 15.53
C VAL A 101 -3.13 6.94 15.49
N SER A 102 -3.76 6.63 16.62
CA SER A 102 -5.22 6.72 16.80
C SER A 102 -5.57 8.06 17.46
N HIS A 103 -6.68 8.67 17.03
CA HIS A 103 -7.35 9.75 17.73
C HIS A 103 -8.60 9.21 18.42
#